data_AF-A0A1I7NVA6-F1
#
_entry.id   AF-A0A1I7NVA6-F1
#
_cell.length_a   1.000
_cell.length_b   1.000
_cell.length_c   1.000
_cell.angle_alpha   90.00
_cell.angle_beta   90.00
_cell.angle_gamma   90.00
#
_symmetry.space_group_name_H-M   'P 1'
#
loop_
_entity.id
_entity.type
_entity.pdbx_description
1 polymer ?
#
loop_
_entity_poly.entity_id
_entity_poly.type
_entity_poly.pdbx_seq_one_letter_code
_entity_poly.pdbx_strand_id
1 'polypeptide(L)' 'MLAIVLSACLANDPNVCRDYKIPIDANIDAMTCMAEAPPHFAKWSEEHPGWQVTRWRCAPATENDI' A
#
# COMPACT_ATOMS: atom_id res chain seq x y z
N MET A 1 -1.50 -9.10 12.97
CA MET A 1 -1.18 -7.76 12.45
C MET A 1 -1.01 -7.81 10.95
N LEU A 2 -1.94 -7.17 10.25
CA LEU A 2 -1.88 -6.97 8.81
C LEU A 2 -1.27 -5.60 8.51
N ALA A 3 -0.88 -5.40 7.26
CA ALA A 3 -0.50 -4.13 6.67
C ALA A 3 -1.07 -4.06 5.26
N ILE A 4 -1.27 -2.84 4.77
CA ILE A 4 -1.55 -2.60 3.36
C ILE A 4 -0.20 -2.47 2.67
N VAL A 5 0.05 -3.30 1.65
CA VAL A 5 1.20 -3.19 0.77
C VAL A 5 0.72 -2.54 -0.53
N LEU A 6 1.26 -1.37 -0.85
CA LEU A 6 1.01 -0.60 -2.06
C LEU A 6 2.19 -0.73 -3.00
N SER A 7 1.96 -1.23 -4.21
CA SER A 7 2.92 -1.14 -5.30
C SER A 7 2.65 0.13 -6.08
N ALA A 8 3.67 0.97 -6.24
CA ALA A 8 3.57 2.19 -7.02
C ALA A 8 4.78 2.36 -7.93
N CYS A 9 4.55 2.95 -9.11
CA CYS A 9 5.60 3.24 -10.08
C CYS A 9 5.78 4.75 -10.28
N LEU A 10 6.98 5.20 -10.66
CA LEU A 10 7.21 6.61 -10.94
C LEU A 10 6.34 7.08 -12.11
N ALA A 11 5.67 8.21 -11.94
CA ALA A 11 4.80 8.79 -12.96
C ALA A 11 5.56 9.13 -14.26
N ASN A 12 6.82 9.56 -14.13
CA ASN A 12 7.68 9.93 -15.25
C ASN A 12 8.56 8.76 -15.77
N ASP A 13 8.61 7.63 -15.06
CA ASP A 13 9.30 6.41 -15.51
C ASP A 13 8.57 5.17 -14.95
N PRO A 14 7.55 4.66 -15.68
CA PRO A 14 6.73 3.55 -15.22
C PRO A 14 7.48 2.22 -15.02
N ASN A 15 8.76 2.12 -15.42
CA ASN A 15 9.58 0.93 -15.18
C ASN A 15 10.15 0.90 -13.75
N VAL A 16 10.14 2.03 -13.05
CA VAL A 16 10.65 2.15 -11.69
C VAL A 16 9.50 2.01 -10.71
N CYS A 17 9.31 0.81 -10.17
CA CYS A 17 8.27 0.49 -9.20
C CYS A 17 8.84 0.13 -7.83
N ARG A 18 8.09 0.42 -6.77
CA ARG A 18 8.43 0.12 -5.39
C ARG A 18 7.20 -0.25 -4.58
N ASP A 19 7.40 -1.08 -3.57
CA ASP A 19 6.39 -1.43 -2.60
C ASP A 19 6.50 -0.56 -1.34
N TYR A 20 5.35 -0.13 -0.84
CA TYR A 20 5.18 0.75 0.30
C TYR A 20 4.23 0.09 1.29
N LYS A 21 4.65 0.00 2.55
CA LYS A 21 3.83 -0.56 3.61
C LYS A 21 3.13 0.55 4.38
N ILE A 22 1.80 0.50 4.42
CA ILE A 22 0.99 1.32 5.30
C ILE A 22 0.56 0.43 6.48
N PRO A 23 1.09 0.70 7.69
CA PRO A 23 0.66 -0.04 8.88
C PRO A 23 -0.79 0.28 9.19
N ILE A 24 -1.53 -0.75 9.55
CA ILE A 24 -2.92 -0.69 10.02
C ILE A 24 -2.99 -1.37 11.39
N ASP A 25 -4.08 -1.15 12.12
CA ASP A 25 -4.20 -1.62 13.50
C ASP A 25 -3.99 -3.14 13.63
N ALA A 26 -3.31 -3.54 14.72
CA ALA A 26 -2.72 -4.87 14.86
C ALA A 26 -3.73 -6.04 14.89
N ASN A 27 -5.01 -5.73 15.13
CA ASN A 27 -6.07 -6.70 15.42
C ASN A 27 -7.20 -6.73 14.39
N ILE A 28 -7.03 -6.13 13.20
CA ILE A 28 -8.05 -6.19 12.16
C ILE A 28 -7.92 -7.46 11.32
N ASP A 29 -9.06 -7.98 10.84
CA ASP A 29 -9.10 -9.10 9.91
C ASP A 29 -8.88 -8.66 8.45
N ALA A 30 -8.80 -9.62 7.54
CA ALA A 30 -8.56 -9.34 6.12
C ALA A 30 -9.72 -8.57 5.46
N MET A 31 -10.96 -8.80 5.88
CA MET A 31 -12.13 -8.13 5.32
C MET A 31 -12.15 -6.66 5.75
N THR A 32 -11.89 -6.38 7.02
CA THR A 32 -11.74 -5.03 7.55
C THR A 32 -10.58 -4.30 6.87
N CYS A 33 -9.43 -4.95 6.69
CA CYS A 33 -8.31 -4.36 5.97
C CYS A 33 -8.68 -3.90 4.56
N MET A 34 -9.38 -4.74 3.78
CA MET A 34 -9.81 -4.37 2.42
C MET A 34 -10.81 -3.20 2.42
N ALA A 35 -11.68 -3.12 3.42
CA ALA A 35 -12.66 -2.03 3.55
C ALA A 35 -12.01 -0.70 3.94
N GLU A 36 -10.99 -0.73 4.81
CA GLU A 36 -10.28 0.47 5.27
C GLU A 36 -9.18 0.94 4.32
N ALA A 37 -8.74 0.10 3.37
CA ALA A 37 -7.61 0.42 2.51
C ALA A 37 -7.80 1.64 1.57
N PRO A 38 -8.95 1.86 0.91
CA PRO A 38 -9.07 2.93 -0.09
C PRO A 38 -8.75 4.36 0.41
N PRO A 39 -9.23 4.80 1.59
CA PRO A 39 -8.82 6.08 2.18
C PRO A 39 -7.30 6.25 2.33
N HIS A 40 -6.57 5.18 2.66
CA HIS A 40 -5.12 5.22 2.79
C HIS A 40 -4.43 5.48 1.45
N PHE A 41 -4.97 4.97 0.34
CA PHE A 41 -4.39 5.17 -0.99
C PHE A 41 -4.47 6.62 -1.44
N ALA A 42 -5.61 7.28 -1.20
CA ALA A 42 -5.82 8.67 -1.55
C ALA A 42 -4.81 9.56 -0.80
N LYS A 43 -4.74 9.41 0.52
CA LYS A 43 -3.77 10.14 1.35
C LYS A 43 -2.32 9.87 0.92
N TRP A 44 -1.97 8.61 0.69
CA TRP A 44 -0.62 8.26 0.26
C TRP A 44 -0.26 8.88 -1.09
N SER A 45 -1.20 8.92 -2.04
CA SER A 45 -0.99 9.50 -3.36
C SER A 45 -0.79 11.02 -3.31
N GLU A 46 -1.51 11.72 -2.42
CA GLU A 46 -1.31 13.15 -2.16
C GLU A 46 0.08 13.45 -1.59
N GLU A 47 0.59 12.57 -0.70
CA GLU A 47 1.94 12.67 -0.13
C GLU A 47 3.04 12.29 -1.14
N HIS A 48 2.70 11.53 -2.20
CA HIS A 48 3.64 10.98 -3.18
C HIS A 48 3.23 11.31 -4.64
N PRO A 49 3.13 12.59 -5.02
CA PRO A 49 2.60 13.00 -6.33
C PRO A 49 3.42 12.52 -7.53
N GLY A 50 4.69 12.16 -7.32
CA GLY A 50 5.57 11.59 -8.36
C GLY A 50 5.36 10.09 -8.59
N TRP A 51 4.47 9.45 -7.84
CA TRP A 51 4.22 8.01 -7.90
C TRP A 51 2.76 7.74 -8.29
N GLN A 52 2.53 6.59 -8.92
CA GLN A 52 1.23 6.10 -9.34
C GLN A 52 1.00 4.71 -8.76
N VAL A 53 -0.06 4.55 -7.97
CA VAL A 53 -0.43 3.25 -7.41
C VAL A 53 -0.89 2.32 -8.53
N THR A 54 -0.28 1.14 -8.65
CA THR A 54 -0.59 0.15 -9.70
C THR A 54 -1.24 -1.11 -9.13
N ARG A 55 -0.90 -1.49 -7.90
CA ARG A 55 -1.45 -2.66 -7.22
C ARG A 55 -1.44 -2.45 -5.71
N TRP A 56 -2.32 -3.16 -5.02
CA TRP A 56 -2.28 -3.23 -3.57
C TRP A 56 -2.74 -4.59 -3.06
N ARG A 57 -2.38 -4.91 -1.82
CA ARG A 57 -2.86 -6.09 -1.10
C ARG A 57 -2.80 -5.89 0.41
N CYS A 58 -3.64 -6.59 1.14
CA CYS A 58 -3.47 -6.80 2.58
C CYS A 58 -2.51 -7.98 2.79
N ALA A 59 -1.43 -7.78 3.53
CA ALA A 59 -0.43 -8.81 3.80
C ALA A 59 -0.05 -8.82 5.29
N PRO A 60 0.55 -9.90 5.81
CA PRO A 60 1.13 -9.90 7.15
C PRO A 60 2.15 -8.77 7.28
N ALA A 61 2.10 -7.99 8.36
CA ALA A 61 3.01 -6.84 8.55
C ALA A 61 4.51 -7.25 8.62
N THR A 62 4.78 -8.52 8.92
CA THR A 62 6.11 -9.12 8.96
C THR A 62 6.62 -9.60 7.60
N GLU A 63 5.80 -9.53 6.55
CA GLU A 63 6.20 -9.94 5.20
C GLU A 63 7.21 -8.96 4.65
N ASN A 64 8.51 -9.26 4.73
CA ASN A 64 9.54 -8.56 3.98
C ASN A 64 9.51 -9.11 2.56
N ASP A 65 9.10 -8.29 1.59
CA ASP A 65 9.26 -8.60 0.17
C ASP A 65 10.73 -8.96 -0.09
N ILE A 66 10.95 -10.20 -0.56
CA ILE A 66 12.25 -10.80 -0.93
C ILE A 66 12.67 -10.28 -2.29
#